data_AF-A0A7C4Q6V2-F1
#
_entry.id   AF-A0A7C4Q6V2-F1
#
_cell.length_a   1.000
_cell.length_b   1.000
_cell.length_c   1.000
_cell.angle_alpha   90.00
_cell.angle_beta   90.00
_cell.angle_gamma   90.00
#
_symmetry.space_group_name_H-M   'P 1'
#
loop_
_entity.id
_entity.type
_entity.pdbx_description
1 polymer ?
#
loop_
_entity_poly.entity_id
_entity_poly.type
_entity_poly.pdbx_seq_one_letter_code
_entity_poly.pdbx_strand_id
1 'polypeptide(L)'
;MSRNPELMRESIAEMAKALEGADAALIEDFFYSLFTSAEADEMAKRWALVKELARGTPQRKIAEQFNLSLCKITRGSRELKKPGSPFRRLLDRLSETKEG
;
A
#
# COMPACT_ATOMS: atom_id res chain seq x y z
N MET A 1 -13.21 -22.64 2.52
CA MET A 1 -11.78 -23.02 2.38
C MET A 1 -11.03 -22.53 3.60
N SER A 2 -10.39 -23.43 4.35
CA SER A 2 -9.56 -23.05 5.50
C SER A 2 -8.33 -22.29 5.00
N ARG A 3 -7.98 -21.18 5.66
CA ARG A 3 -6.74 -20.46 5.36
C ARG A 3 -5.55 -21.36 5.70
N ASN A 4 -4.64 -21.59 4.75
CA ASN A 4 -3.33 -22.17 5.02
C ASN A 4 -2.32 -21.01 5.17
N PRO A 5 -1.92 -20.64 6.40
CA PRO A 5 -1.04 -19.51 6.64
C PRO A 5 0.39 -19.72 6.12
N GLU A 6 0.85 -20.98 6.05
CA GLU A 6 2.19 -21.30 5.56
C GLU A 6 2.27 -21.11 4.04
N LEU A 7 1.34 -21.72 3.31
CA LEU A 7 1.22 -21.54 1.87
C LEU A 7 1.06 -20.06 1.49
N MET A 8 0.22 -19.33 2.23
CA MET A 8 0.04 -17.88 2.00
C MET A 8 1.35 -17.12 2.18
N ARG A 9 2.15 -17.44 3.21
CA ARG A 9 3.42 -16.77 3.46
C ARG A 9 4.45 -17.10 2.37
N GLU A 10 4.51 -18.36 1.96
CA GLU A 10 5.40 -18.84 0.91
C GLU A 10 5.11 -18.15 -0.42
N SER A 11 3.85 -18.17 -0.88
CA SER A 11 3.47 -17.53 -2.14
C SER A 11 3.72 -16.02 -2.15
N ILE A 12 3.51 -15.33 -1.03
CA ILE A 12 3.82 -13.89 -0.92
C ILE A 12 5.34 -13.65 -0.97
N ALA A 13 6.15 -14.52 -0.35
CA ALA A 13 7.59 -14.40 -0.38
C ALA A 13 8.17 -14.65 -1.78
N GLU A 14 7.67 -15.65 -2.49
CA GLU A 14 8.05 -15.94 -3.88
C GLU A 14 7.69 -14.76 -4.80
N MET A 15 6.49 -14.22 -4.66
CA MET A 15 6.06 -13.04 -5.42
C MET A 15 6.95 -11.83 -5.14
N ALA A 16 7.28 -11.56 -3.87
CA ALA A 16 8.17 -10.46 -3.52
C ALA A 16 9.57 -10.62 -4.15
N LYS A 17 10.08 -11.85 -4.20
CA LYS A 17 11.37 -12.16 -4.85
C LYS A 17 11.30 -12.01 -6.37
N ALA A 18 10.19 -12.38 -7.00
CA ALA A 18 10.00 -12.20 -8.44
C ALA A 18 9.91 -10.73 -8.86
N LEU A 19 9.38 -9.86 -7.97
CA LEU A 19 9.30 -8.42 -8.20
C LEU A 19 10.63 -7.69 -7.91
N GLU A 20 11.62 -8.36 -7.29
CA GLU A 20 12.90 -7.75 -6.94
C GLU A 20 13.69 -7.37 -8.20
N GLY A 21 13.98 -6.07 -8.36
CA GLY A 21 14.74 -5.54 -9.50
C GLY A 21 13.91 -5.25 -10.75
N ALA A 22 12.62 -5.53 -10.75
CA ALA A 22 11.71 -5.13 -11.83
C ALA A 22 11.53 -3.60 -11.88
N ASP A 23 11.30 -3.06 -13.08
CA ASP A 23 10.96 -1.65 -13.25
C ASP A 23 9.51 -1.35 -12.85
N ALA A 24 9.20 -0.06 -12.69
CA ALA A 24 7.90 0.38 -12.23
C ALA A 24 6.75 0.02 -13.19
N ALA A 25 7.01 0.00 -14.51
CA ALA A 25 5.98 -0.28 -15.51
C ALA A 25 5.57 -1.76 -15.46
N LEU A 26 6.54 -2.66 -15.38
CA LEU A 26 6.28 -4.10 -15.24
C LEU A 26 5.51 -4.42 -13.95
N ILE A 27 5.88 -3.77 -12.84
CA ILE A 27 5.21 -3.95 -11.55
C ILE A 27 3.75 -3.46 -11.62
N GLU A 28 3.50 -2.33 -12.29
CA GLU A 28 2.16 -1.77 -12.48
C GLU A 28 1.26 -2.72 -13.30
N ASP A 29 1.74 -3.17 -14.46
CA ASP A 29 1.01 -4.11 -15.33
C ASP A 29 0.72 -5.45 -14.62
N PHE A 30 1.69 -5.92 -13.82
CA PHE A 30 1.51 -7.12 -13.00
C PHE A 30 0.36 -6.95 -12.00
N PHE A 31 0.27 -5.83 -11.29
CA PHE A 31 -0.83 -5.59 -10.35
C PHE A 31 -2.19 -5.49 -11.03
N TYR A 32 -2.27 -4.84 -12.20
CA TYR A 32 -3.52 -4.78 -12.97
C TYR A 32 -3.94 -6.14 -13.54
N SER A 33 -3.00 -7.06 -13.74
CA SER A 33 -3.27 -8.44 -14.15
C SER A 33 -3.65 -9.34 -12.97
N LEU A 34 -3.08 -9.08 -11.78
CA LEU A 34 -3.33 -9.88 -10.57
C LEU A 34 -4.65 -9.53 -9.90
N PHE A 35 -5.04 -8.25 -9.91
CA PHE A 35 -6.21 -7.75 -9.22
C PHE A 35 -7.38 -7.51 -10.17
N THR A 36 -8.59 -7.70 -9.66
CA THR A 36 -9.77 -7.11 -10.28
C THR A 36 -9.72 -5.58 -10.18
N SER A 37 -10.46 -4.88 -11.05
CA SER A 37 -10.52 -3.41 -11.00
C SER A 37 -10.97 -2.87 -9.63
N ALA A 38 -11.85 -3.60 -8.93
CA ALA A 38 -12.31 -3.22 -7.60
C ALA A 38 -11.19 -3.39 -6.53
N GLU A 39 -10.41 -4.46 -6.61
CA GLU A 39 -9.28 -4.69 -5.70
C GLU A 39 -8.14 -3.70 -5.94
N ALA A 40 -7.85 -3.39 -7.22
CA ALA A 40 -6.88 -2.38 -7.60
C ALA A 40 -7.29 -0.98 -7.10
N ASP A 41 -8.56 -0.60 -7.25
CA ASP A 41 -9.10 0.66 -6.71
C ASP A 41 -9.02 0.71 -5.17
N GLU A 42 -9.37 -0.36 -4.47
CA GLU A 42 -9.20 -0.44 -3.02
C GLU A 42 -7.72 -0.29 -2.60
N MET A 43 -6.81 -0.95 -3.31
CA MET A 43 -5.38 -0.86 -3.05
C MET A 43 -4.85 0.56 -3.28
N ALA A 44 -5.23 1.19 -4.41
CA ALA A 44 -4.84 2.56 -4.75
C ALA A 44 -5.36 3.57 -3.72
N LYS A 45 -6.61 3.42 -3.27
CA LYS A 45 -7.18 4.25 -2.19
C LYS A 45 -6.42 4.09 -0.88
N ARG A 46 -6.01 2.87 -0.51
CA ARG A 46 -5.18 2.63 0.69
C ARG A 46 -3.80 3.28 0.57
N TRP A 47 -3.18 3.25 -0.61
CA TRP A 47 -1.91 3.94 -0.84
C TRP A 47 -2.06 5.47 -0.77
N ALA A 48 -3.10 6.02 -1.40
CA ALA A 48 -3.39 7.46 -1.34
C ALA A 48 -3.65 7.94 0.10
N LEU A 49 -4.41 7.16 0.86
CA LEU A 49 -4.62 7.34 2.29
C LEU A 49 -3.29 7.42 3.06
N VAL A 50 -2.38 6.47 2.82
CA VAL A 50 -1.07 6.43 3.47
C VAL A 50 -0.23 7.67 3.13
N LYS A 51 -0.25 8.15 1.87
CA LYS A 51 0.41 9.41 1.47
C LYS A 51 -0.13 10.62 2.22
N GLU A 52 -1.46 10.75 2.32
CA GLU A 52 -2.09 11.88 3.03
C GLU A 52 -1.81 11.85 4.54
N LEU A 53 -1.81 10.66 5.14
CA LEU A 53 -1.42 10.48 6.54
C LEU A 53 0.04 10.87 6.77
N ALA A 54 0.94 10.50 5.86
CA ALA A 54 2.36 10.86 5.94
C ALA A 54 2.61 12.38 5.79
N ARG A 55 1.73 13.08 5.07
CA ARG A 55 1.72 14.55 4.92
C ARG A 55 1.15 15.28 6.14
N GLY A 56 0.58 14.57 7.11
CA GLY A 56 -0.05 15.17 8.28
C GLY A 56 -1.49 15.61 8.07
N THR A 57 -2.14 15.20 6.97
CA THR A 57 -3.54 15.54 6.71
C THR A 57 -4.46 14.95 7.80
N PRO A 58 -5.39 15.73 8.39
CA PRO A 58 -6.31 15.22 9.41
C PRO A 58 -7.20 14.08 8.89
N GLN A 59 -7.35 13.02 9.69
CA GLN A 59 -8.10 11.81 9.31
C GLN A 59 -9.54 12.07 8.87
N ARG A 60 -10.19 13.10 9.43
CA ARG A 60 -11.56 13.49 9.04
C ARG A 60 -11.62 14.00 7.59
N LYS A 61 -10.66 14.83 7.19
CA LYS A 61 -10.55 15.34 5.81
C LYS A 61 -10.26 14.21 4.81
N ILE A 62 -9.44 13.26 5.23
CA ILE A 62 -9.13 12.05 4.46
C ILE A 62 -10.40 11.20 4.28
N ALA A 63 -11.20 11.00 5.33
CA ALA A 63 -12.44 10.22 5.24
C ALA A 63 -13.42 10.82 4.21
N GLU A 64 -13.57 12.14 4.23
CA GLU A 64 -14.40 12.89 3.29
C GLU A 64 -13.86 12.79 1.85
N GLN A 65 -12.55 12.94 1.66
CA GLN A 65 -11.91 12.91 0.33
C GLN A 65 -11.94 11.52 -0.33
N PHE A 66 -11.74 10.45 0.44
CA PHE A 66 -11.65 9.08 -0.09
C PHE A 66 -12.95 8.28 0.07
N ASN A 67 -14.00 8.88 0.64
CA ASN A 67 -15.24 8.21 1.02
C ASN A 67 -14.99 6.92 1.82
N LEU A 68 -14.02 6.96 2.74
CA LEU A 68 -13.60 5.85 3.58
C LEU A 68 -14.10 6.03 5.00
N SER A 69 -14.53 4.94 5.64
CA SER A 69 -14.89 4.99 7.06
C SER A 69 -13.67 5.24 7.95
N LEU A 70 -13.87 5.99 9.04
CA LEU A 70 -12.81 6.33 9.99
C LEU A 70 -12.11 5.09 10.59
N CYS A 71 -12.83 3.97 10.73
CA CYS A 71 -12.27 2.69 11.18
C CYS A 71 -11.24 2.12 10.18
N LYS A 72 -11.45 2.26 8.87
CA LYS A 72 -10.47 1.82 7.85
C LYS A 72 -9.19 2.67 7.93
N ILE A 73 -9.35 3.97 8.21
CA ILE A 73 -8.25 4.94 8.32
C ILE A 73 -7.39 4.72 9.57
N THR A 74 -8.03 4.54 10.73
CA THR A 74 -7.32 4.37 12.01
C THR A 74 -6.45 3.12 12.03
N ARG A 75 -6.87 2.03 11.39
CA ARG A 75 -6.05 0.82 11.22
C ARG A 75 -4.84 1.06 10.32
N GLY A 76 -5.01 1.69 9.16
CA GLY A 76 -3.89 2.04 8.26
C GLY A 76 -2.92 3.05 8.89
N SER A 77 -3.44 4.02 9.65
CA SER A 77 -2.64 5.02 10.36
C SER A 77 -1.75 4.41 11.44
N ARG A 78 -2.19 3.33 12.10
CA ARG A 78 -1.35 2.59 13.07
C ARG A 78 -0.18 1.91 12.40
N GLU A 79 -0.38 1.28 11.23
CA GLU A 79 0.70 0.61 10.49
C GLU A 79 1.76 1.60 9.99
N LEU A 80 1.34 2.82 9.61
CA LEU A 80 2.28 3.87 9.20
C LEU A 80 3.10 4.42 10.38
N LYS A 81 2.53 4.51 11.57
CA LYS A 81 3.20 5.03 12.79
C LYS A 81 4.20 4.04 13.42
N LYS A 82 4.26 2.80 12.95
CA LYS A 82 5.20 1.81 13.49
C LYS A 82 6.65 2.16 13.08
N PRO A 83 7.62 2.06 13.99
CA PRO A 83 9.04 2.11 13.63
C PRO A 83 9.35 1.07 12.55
N GLY A 84 10.06 1.48 11.50
CA GLY A 84 10.40 0.57 10.39
C GLY A 84 9.22 0.19 9.47
N SER A 85 8.09 0.92 9.54
CA SER A 85 6.94 0.68 8.67
C SER A 85 7.38 0.57 7.19
N PRO A 86 7.07 -0.55 6.49
CA PRO A 86 7.34 -0.68 5.06
C PRO A 86 6.70 0.45 4.25
N PHE A 87 5.53 0.94 4.68
CA PHE A 87 4.88 2.10 4.08
C PHE A 87 5.77 3.34 4.13
N ARG A 88 6.37 3.64 5.30
CA ARG A 88 7.22 4.81 5.45
C ARG A 88 8.48 4.70 4.59
N ARG A 89 9.15 3.55 4.62
CA ARG A 89 10.34 3.27 3.81
C ARG A 89 10.09 3.44 2.31
N LEU A 90 8.95 2.98 1.80
CA LEU A 90 8.60 3.11 0.39
C LEU A 90 8.20 4.56 0.03
N LEU A 91 7.52 5.28 0.94
CA LEU A 91 7.21 6.69 0.73
C LEU A 91 8.47 7.55 0.69
N ASP A 92 9.42 7.31 1.59
CA ASP A 92 10.67 8.08 1.67
C ASP A 92 11.47 7.93 0.35
N ARG A 93 11.51 6.73 -0.24
CA ARG A 93 12.10 6.49 -1.57
C ARG A 93 11.46 7.35 -2.68
N LEU A 94 10.14 7.55 -2.64
CA LEU A 94 9.45 8.40 -3.62
C LEU A 94 9.72 9.89 -3.44
N SER A 95 9.98 10.35 -2.20
CA SER A 95 10.41 11.73 -1.97
C SER A 95 11.84 11.98 -2.42
N GLU A 96 12.74 11.02 -2.22
CA GLU A 96 14.15 11.12 -2.65
C GLU A 96 14.29 11.24 -4.18
N THR A 97 13.40 10.61 -4.95
CA THR A 97 13.38 10.73 -6.42
C THR A 97 12.89 12.11 -6.92
N LYS A 98 12.27 12.95 -6.08
CA LYS A 98 11.73 14.25 -6.50
C LYS A 98 12.68 15.45 -6.31
N GLU A 99 13.86 15.25 -5.72
CA GLU A 99 14.86 16.31 -5.49
C GLU A 99 16.12 16.15 -6.38
N GLY A 100 16.05 15.37 -7.46
CA GLY A 100 17.14 15.18 -8.43
C GLY A 100 16.82 15.73 -9.82
#